data_AF-A0A956RGG8-F1
#
_entry.id   AF-A0A956RGG8-F1
#
_cell.length_a   1.000
_cell.length_b   1.000
_cell.length_c   1.000
_cell.angle_alpha   90.00
_cell.angle_beta   90.00
_cell.angle_gamma   90.00
#
_symmetry.space_group_name_H-M   'P 1'
#
loop_
_entity.id
_entity.type
_entity.pdbx_description
1 polymer ?
#
loop_
_entity_poly.entity_id
_entity_poly.type
_entity_poly.pdbx_seq_one_letter_code
_entity_poly.pdbx_strand_id
1 'polypeptide(L)'
;MTRTHALRRGFGVTALALALATLSLACDGGEKDSGLPPARSGAEAPKPRIKQSATAAAATDDAERHVGKVLPIASAQIGPKASGTIARISVEEGDRVKKGDFLFSLDARAQRLGITQAKTGLKSAILARDEAKRALDRQQRLKERGSISQASFEQVENSYKAAENGVKQAEVSVSLAKRQTFDSSVVAPFDGIITQKLKTVGETVTMMPPTTVLVLQDHSTLELRVDVPEAALRTLEAGKTIVADFPAIGISRSAVIERVMPTVDPVTRTVEIVAHISNKDALIKPGMYVEISSDAFERPQAATEDAAAAGDDNPDLSLKPGALAKAAGDGEGENES
;
A
#
# COMPACT_ATOMS: atom_id res chain seq x y z
N MET A 1 -35.37 51.72 -38.08
CA MET A 1 -35.81 50.65 -39.00
C MET A 1 -35.28 49.32 -38.49
N THR A 2 -35.95 48.66 -37.54
CA THR A 2 -36.98 47.62 -37.75
C THR A 2 -36.44 46.37 -38.45
N ARG A 3 -36.22 45.28 -37.69
CA ARG A 3 -37.11 44.09 -37.77
C ARG A 3 -36.85 43.07 -36.67
N THR A 4 -37.97 42.78 -36.01
CA THR A 4 -38.37 41.72 -35.09
C THR A 4 -38.56 40.37 -35.79
N HIS A 5 -38.38 39.27 -35.04
CA HIS A 5 -39.19 38.01 -34.96
C HIS A 5 -38.34 36.96 -34.18
N ALA A 6 -38.66 36.55 -32.94
CA ALA A 6 -39.80 35.78 -32.41
C ALA A 6 -39.76 34.27 -32.72
N LEU A 7 -39.78 33.45 -31.64
CA LEU A 7 -40.42 32.13 -31.38
C LEU A 7 -39.50 31.28 -30.47
N ARG A 8 -39.78 30.93 -29.21
CA ARG A 8 -40.93 30.28 -28.51
C ARG A 8 -40.88 28.74 -28.56
N ARG A 9 -40.67 28.11 -27.38
CA ARG A 9 -41.11 26.79 -26.86
C ARG A 9 -40.28 26.51 -25.57
N GLY A 10 -40.78 26.25 -24.37
CA GLY A 10 -42.04 25.64 -23.89
C GLY A 10 -41.74 24.26 -23.31
N PHE A 11 -42.32 23.91 -22.14
CA PHE A 11 -42.18 22.70 -21.28
C PHE A 11 -41.11 22.82 -20.18
N GLY A 12 -41.38 22.70 -18.88
CA GLY A 12 -42.55 22.18 -18.16
C GLY A 12 -42.05 21.28 -17.03
N VAL A 13 -41.66 21.85 -15.88
CA VAL A 13 -41.17 21.09 -14.72
C VAL A 13 -42.34 20.87 -13.76
N THR A 14 -42.90 19.67 -13.79
CA THR A 14 -43.91 19.19 -12.85
C THR A 14 -43.23 18.70 -11.57
N ALA A 15 -43.57 19.34 -10.46
CA ALA A 15 -43.32 18.89 -9.10
C ALA A 15 -44.18 17.66 -8.78
N LEU A 16 -43.58 16.63 -8.20
CA LEU A 16 -44.31 15.51 -7.59
C LEU A 16 -43.70 15.23 -6.22
N ALA A 17 -44.36 15.76 -5.19
CA ALA A 17 -44.13 15.46 -3.78
C ALA A 17 -45.18 14.43 -3.34
N LEU A 18 -44.75 13.25 -2.88
CA LEU A 18 -45.61 12.28 -2.22
C LEU A 18 -44.78 11.36 -1.31
N ALA A 19 -44.88 11.56 0.00
CA ALA A 19 -44.60 10.52 1.00
C ALA A 19 -45.26 10.91 2.35
N LEU A 20 -46.52 10.53 2.49
CA LEU A 20 -47.27 10.46 3.75
C LEU A 20 -46.95 9.11 4.41
N ALA A 21 -46.48 9.12 5.67
CA ALA A 21 -46.59 7.96 6.57
C ALA A 21 -46.41 8.41 8.03
N THR A 22 -47.51 8.87 8.64
CA THR A 22 -47.66 8.95 10.10
C THR A 22 -48.83 8.05 10.49
N LEU A 23 -48.58 7.00 11.26
CA LEU A 23 -49.63 6.29 11.98
C LEU A 23 -49.11 5.81 13.33
N SER A 24 -49.39 6.60 14.36
CA SER A 24 -49.37 6.22 15.77
C SER A 24 -50.81 5.98 16.20
N LEU A 25 -51.12 4.80 16.74
CA LEU A 25 -52.32 4.49 17.54
C LEU A 25 -51.83 3.39 18.53
N ALA A 26 -51.57 3.66 19.81
CA ALA A 26 -52.54 3.89 20.89
C ALA A 26 -53.39 2.64 21.18
N CYS A 27 -52.93 1.82 22.13
CA CYS A 27 -53.78 0.92 22.91
C CYS A 27 -53.54 1.22 24.40
N ASP A 28 -54.63 1.63 25.04
CA ASP A 28 -54.78 2.03 26.43
C ASP A 28 -55.65 0.99 27.16
N GLY A 29 -55.35 0.78 28.45
CA GLY A 29 -56.33 0.52 29.51
C GLY A 29 -56.87 -0.90 29.70
N GLY A 30 -56.62 -1.48 30.88
CA GLY A 30 -57.38 -2.67 31.33
C GLY A 30 -56.96 -3.32 32.64
N GLU A 31 -56.69 -2.55 33.70
CA GLU A 31 -56.43 -3.07 35.05
C GLU A 31 -57.76 -3.37 35.79
N LYS A 32 -57.93 -4.60 36.28
CA LYS A 32 -58.93 -4.95 37.31
C LYS A 32 -58.35 -5.97 38.27
N ASP A 33 -58.03 -5.45 39.44
CA ASP A 33 -57.76 -6.16 40.69
C ASP A 33 -59.10 -6.55 41.36
N SER A 34 -59.19 -7.79 41.84
CA SER A 34 -60.22 -8.22 42.79
C SER A 34 -59.88 -9.57 43.43
N GLY A 35 -59.30 -9.51 44.64
CA GLY A 35 -59.85 -10.14 45.86
C GLY A 35 -59.71 -11.65 46.10
N LEU A 36 -58.81 -12.01 47.02
CA LEU A 36 -58.59 -13.33 47.67
C LEU A 36 -59.75 -13.78 48.61
N PRO A 37 -59.84 -15.06 49.04
CA PRO A 37 -59.19 -15.55 50.29
C PRO A 37 -58.63 -17.01 50.23
N PRO A 38 -57.97 -17.53 51.29
CA PRO A 38 -56.76 -18.37 51.15
C PRO A 38 -56.88 -19.88 51.51
N ALA A 39 -55.75 -20.55 51.25
CA ALA A 39 -55.13 -21.68 51.96
C ALA A 39 -55.62 -23.13 51.71
N ARG A 40 -54.68 -23.96 51.22
CA ARG A 40 -54.32 -25.25 51.85
C ARG A 40 -52.86 -25.60 51.56
N SER A 41 -52.14 -25.80 52.66
CA SER A 41 -50.78 -26.32 52.78
C SER A 41 -50.69 -27.79 52.37
N GLY A 42 -49.58 -28.19 51.75
CA GLY A 42 -49.14 -29.59 51.73
C GLY A 42 -48.17 -29.96 50.60
N ALA A 43 -47.01 -30.49 50.99
CA ALA A 43 -46.02 -31.25 50.21
C ALA A 43 -44.90 -30.47 49.52
N GLU A 44 -43.85 -30.22 50.32
CA GLU A 44 -42.47 -30.02 49.89
C GLU A 44 -41.94 -31.29 49.18
N ALA A 45 -41.50 -31.14 47.93
CA ALA A 45 -40.89 -32.20 47.14
C ALA A 45 -39.35 -32.07 47.18
N PRO A 46 -38.59 -33.15 47.39
CA PRO A 46 -37.14 -33.09 47.55
C PRO A 46 -36.44 -32.77 46.23
N LYS A 47 -35.60 -31.72 46.24
CA LYS A 47 -34.73 -31.36 45.10
C LYS A 47 -33.67 -32.46 44.90
N PRO A 48 -33.54 -33.07 43.71
CA PRO A 48 -32.45 -34.00 43.45
C PRO A 48 -31.12 -33.25 43.43
N ARG A 49 -30.19 -33.67 44.29
CA ARG A 49 -28.79 -33.23 44.26
C ARG A 49 -28.14 -33.81 43.01
N ILE A 50 -27.99 -33.00 41.97
CA ILE A 50 -27.15 -33.33 40.84
C ILE A 50 -25.70 -33.27 41.35
N LYS A 51 -25.05 -34.43 41.41
CA LYS A 51 -23.60 -34.50 41.61
C LYS A 51 -22.95 -33.81 40.42
N GLN A 52 -22.33 -32.65 40.64
CA GLN A 52 -21.43 -32.06 39.66
C GLN A 52 -20.29 -33.04 39.43
N SER A 53 -20.36 -33.74 38.30
CA SER A 53 -19.20 -34.32 37.65
C SER A 53 -18.25 -33.16 37.35
N ALA A 54 -17.11 -33.12 38.02
CA ALA A 54 -16.01 -32.27 37.63
C ALA A 54 -15.58 -32.70 36.23
N THR A 55 -16.05 -31.99 35.21
CA THR A 55 -15.41 -32.01 33.90
C THR A 55 -14.01 -31.49 34.15
N ALA A 56 -13.02 -32.36 33.99
CA ALA A 56 -11.63 -31.92 33.86
C ALA A 56 -11.64 -30.80 32.82
N ALA A 57 -11.21 -29.61 33.23
CA ALA A 57 -10.94 -28.53 32.31
C ALA A 57 -9.89 -29.08 31.35
N ALA A 58 -10.32 -29.49 30.16
CA ALA A 58 -9.44 -29.42 29.01
C ALA A 58 -8.95 -27.98 29.02
N ALA A 59 -7.64 -27.78 29.14
CA ALA A 59 -7.04 -26.48 28.92
C ALA A 59 -7.41 -26.08 27.49
N THR A 60 -8.52 -25.36 27.33
CA THR A 60 -8.72 -24.55 26.14
C THR A 60 -7.61 -23.53 26.21
N ASP A 61 -6.63 -23.71 25.34
CA ASP A 61 -5.72 -22.67 24.91
C ASP A 61 -6.58 -21.61 24.17
N ASP A 62 -7.47 -20.95 24.92
CA ASP A 62 -8.27 -19.80 24.46
C ASP A 62 -7.35 -18.58 24.47
N ALA A 63 -6.21 -18.70 23.78
CA ALA A 63 -5.39 -17.57 23.43
C ALA A 63 -6.28 -16.63 22.62
N GLU A 64 -6.55 -15.45 23.16
CA GLU A 64 -7.34 -14.43 22.49
C GLU A 64 -6.71 -14.16 21.10
N ARG A 65 -7.53 -14.21 20.05
CA ARG A 65 -7.06 -14.07 18.67
C ARG A 65 -7.55 -12.74 18.11
N HIS A 66 -6.62 -11.96 17.58
CA HIS A 66 -6.92 -10.70 16.93
C HIS A 66 -6.83 -10.87 15.42
N VAL A 67 -7.91 -10.52 14.74
CA VAL A 67 -7.99 -10.61 13.28
C VAL A 67 -7.55 -9.29 12.68
N GLY A 68 -6.66 -9.38 11.70
CA GLY A 68 -6.20 -8.26 10.91
C GLY A 68 -6.29 -8.53 9.41
N LYS A 69 -5.79 -7.57 8.64
CA LYS A 69 -5.77 -7.58 7.18
C LYS A 69 -4.35 -7.49 6.66
N VAL A 70 -4.11 -8.19 5.56
CA VAL A 70 -2.83 -8.16 4.84
C VAL A 70 -2.92 -7.16 3.69
N LEU A 71 -2.04 -6.17 3.68
CA LEU A 71 -1.90 -5.18 2.62
C LEU A 71 -0.56 -5.35 1.89
N PRO A 72 -0.46 -4.96 0.60
CA PRO A 72 0.83 -4.88 -0.06
C PRO A 72 1.64 -3.73 0.52
N ILE A 73 2.97 -3.84 0.57
CA ILE A 73 3.84 -2.75 1.04
C ILE A 73 3.70 -1.49 0.19
N ALA A 74 3.44 -1.66 -1.11
CA ALA A 74 3.16 -0.57 -2.03
C ALA A 74 2.05 -0.95 -3.00
N SER A 75 1.15 0.00 -3.25
CA SER A 75 0.09 -0.12 -4.26
C SER A 75 0.01 1.18 -5.04
N ALA A 76 0.17 1.12 -6.36
CA ALA A 76 0.12 2.28 -7.23
C ALA A 76 -0.91 2.08 -8.34
N GLN A 77 -1.77 3.09 -8.49
CA GLN A 77 -2.66 3.22 -9.63
C GLN A 77 -1.89 3.91 -10.75
N ILE A 78 -1.61 3.16 -11.82
CA ILE A 78 -0.82 3.64 -12.94
C ILE A 78 -1.76 4.27 -13.98
N GLY A 79 -1.71 5.59 -14.07
CA GLY A 79 -2.39 6.38 -15.09
C GLY A 79 -1.44 6.96 -16.15
N PRO A 80 -1.99 7.62 -17.18
CA PRO A 80 -1.18 8.26 -18.20
C PRO A 80 -0.50 9.54 -17.68
N LYS A 81 0.67 9.89 -18.23
CA LYS A 81 1.33 11.18 -17.98
C LYS A 81 0.92 12.28 -18.97
N ALA A 82 0.09 11.97 -19.94
CA ALA A 82 -0.48 12.89 -20.92
C ALA A 82 -1.85 12.35 -21.39
N SER A 83 -2.78 13.22 -21.77
CA SER A 83 -4.04 12.75 -22.35
C SER A 83 -3.82 12.22 -23.76
N GLY A 84 -4.47 11.12 -24.12
CA GLY A 84 -4.33 10.50 -25.44
C GLY A 84 -4.99 9.12 -25.52
N THR A 85 -4.84 8.46 -26.66
CA THR A 85 -5.36 7.10 -26.87
C THR A 85 -4.26 6.07 -26.59
N ILE A 86 -4.60 4.97 -25.92
CA ILE A 86 -3.66 3.87 -25.67
C ILE A 86 -3.33 3.18 -26.99
N ALA A 87 -2.06 3.23 -27.39
CA ALA A 87 -1.57 2.60 -28.62
C ALA A 87 -1.14 1.14 -28.39
N ARG A 88 -0.59 0.83 -27.23
CA ARG A 88 -0.12 -0.53 -26.88
C ARG A 88 -0.06 -0.69 -25.36
N ILE A 89 -0.42 -1.88 -24.89
CA ILE A 89 -0.16 -2.38 -23.53
C ILE A 89 0.71 -3.63 -23.71
N SER A 90 1.76 -3.79 -22.90
CA SER A 90 2.71 -4.92 -23.01
C SER A 90 2.69 -5.88 -21.82
N VAL A 91 1.73 -5.69 -20.92
CA VAL A 91 1.57 -6.46 -19.69
C VAL A 91 0.12 -6.91 -19.53
N GLU A 92 -0.07 -8.06 -18.93
CA GLU A 92 -1.36 -8.64 -18.58
C GLU A 92 -1.56 -8.72 -17.07
N GLU A 93 -2.79 -8.99 -16.64
CA GLU A 93 -3.09 -9.20 -15.22
C GLU A 93 -2.37 -10.46 -14.72
N GLY A 94 -1.67 -10.34 -13.59
CA GLY A 94 -0.83 -11.39 -13.01
C GLY A 94 0.64 -11.33 -13.42
N ASP A 95 1.02 -10.49 -14.39
CA ASP A 95 2.42 -10.37 -14.82
C ASP A 95 3.29 -9.70 -13.75
N ARG A 96 4.51 -10.24 -13.59
CA ARG A 96 5.58 -9.65 -12.76
C ARG A 96 6.38 -8.66 -13.60
N VAL A 97 6.53 -7.45 -13.09
CA VAL A 97 7.30 -6.37 -13.72
C VAL A 97 8.37 -5.84 -12.77
N LYS A 98 9.47 -5.38 -13.35
CA LYS A 98 10.54 -4.68 -12.63
C LYS A 98 10.43 -3.19 -12.85
N LYS A 99 11.03 -2.41 -11.95
CA LYS A 99 11.17 -0.97 -12.04
C LYS A 99 11.82 -0.60 -13.38
N GLY A 100 11.16 0.26 -14.13
CA GLY A 100 11.60 0.70 -15.45
C GLY A 100 11.06 -0.14 -16.62
N ASP A 101 10.40 -1.27 -16.36
CA ASP A 101 9.77 -2.06 -17.42
C ASP A 101 8.65 -1.28 -18.09
N PHE A 102 8.53 -1.46 -19.40
CA PHE A 102 7.52 -0.80 -20.21
C PHE A 102 6.13 -1.41 -19.98
N LEU A 103 5.17 -0.59 -19.54
CA LEU A 103 3.81 -1.03 -19.25
C LEU A 103 2.89 -0.77 -20.44
N PHE A 104 2.75 0.50 -20.83
CA PHE A 104 1.92 0.90 -21.95
C PHE A 104 2.41 2.21 -22.59
N SER A 105 1.99 2.45 -23.82
CA SER A 105 2.23 3.71 -24.54
C SER A 105 0.95 4.29 -25.11
N LEU A 106 0.90 5.61 -25.15
CA LEU A 106 -0.10 6.38 -25.86
C LEU A 106 0.30 6.59 -27.33
N ASP A 107 -0.66 6.96 -28.16
CA ASP A 107 -0.40 7.41 -29.52
C ASP A 107 0.46 8.68 -29.49
N ALA A 108 1.73 8.51 -29.88
CA ALA A 108 2.73 9.56 -29.86
C ALA A 108 3.04 10.12 -31.27
N ARG A 109 2.18 9.88 -32.28
CA ARG A 109 2.44 10.33 -33.66
C ARG A 109 2.67 11.84 -33.75
N ALA A 110 1.80 12.64 -33.13
CA ALA A 110 1.94 14.09 -33.12
C ALA A 110 3.23 14.55 -32.41
N GLN A 111 3.57 13.91 -31.31
CA GLN A 111 4.75 14.19 -30.49
C GLN A 111 6.04 13.88 -31.25
N ARG A 112 6.06 12.76 -32.00
CA ARG A 112 7.16 12.41 -32.91
C ARG A 112 7.34 13.42 -34.04
N LEU A 113 6.24 13.91 -34.63
CA LEU A 113 6.32 15.02 -35.59
C LEU A 113 6.89 16.29 -34.94
N GLY A 114 6.51 16.59 -33.69
CA GLY A 114 7.08 17.69 -32.92
C GLY A 114 8.59 17.61 -32.73
N ILE A 115 9.14 16.40 -32.50
CA ILE A 115 10.61 16.20 -32.47
C ILE A 115 11.23 16.58 -33.81
N THR A 116 10.64 16.14 -34.93
CA THR A 116 11.15 16.45 -36.27
C THR A 116 11.13 17.95 -36.53
N GLN A 117 10.03 18.63 -36.18
CA GLN A 117 9.90 20.09 -36.29
C GLN A 117 10.96 20.81 -35.46
N ALA A 118 11.14 20.44 -34.19
CA ALA A 118 12.13 21.06 -33.31
C ALA A 118 13.56 20.83 -33.81
N LYS A 119 13.88 19.63 -34.32
CA LYS A 119 15.19 19.32 -34.92
C LYS A 119 15.46 20.17 -36.15
N THR A 120 14.47 20.40 -37.00
CA THR A 120 14.60 21.30 -38.16
C THR A 120 14.82 22.74 -37.72
N GLY A 121 14.10 23.21 -36.69
CA GLY A 121 14.34 24.52 -36.08
C GLY A 121 15.76 24.68 -35.54
N LEU A 122 16.31 23.66 -34.87
CA LEU A 122 17.70 23.64 -34.42
C LEU A 122 18.69 23.74 -35.58
N LYS A 123 18.47 22.98 -36.67
CA LYS A 123 19.32 23.08 -37.87
C LYS A 123 19.31 24.50 -38.44
N SER A 124 18.15 25.13 -38.55
CA SER A 124 18.03 26.53 -39.01
C SER A 124 18.76 27.51 -38.10
N ALA A 125 18.66 27.34 -36.77
CA ALA A 125 19.36 28.18 -35.80
C ALA A 125 20.88 28.03 -35.89
N ILE A 126 21.38 26.81 -36.08
CA ILE A 126 22.82 26.54 -36.28
C ILE A 126 23.33 27.25 -37.54
N LEU A 127 22.60 27.16 -38.65
CA LEU A 127 22.97 27.85 -39.90
C LEU A 127 23.03 29.38 -39.71
N ALA A 128 22.07 29.96 -38.98
CA ALA A 128 22.07 31.39 -38.68
C ALA A 128 23.27 31.79 -37.80
N ARG A 129 23.60 30.99 -36.78
CA ARG A 129 24.80 31.18 -35.94
C ARG A 129 26.07 31.10 -36.76
N ASP A 130 26.19 30.14 -37.67
CA ASP A 130 27.37 29.94 -38.50
C ASP A 130 27.56 31.09 -39.51
N GLU A 131 26.49 31.67 -40.04
CA GLU A 131 26.57 32.90 -40.84
C GLU A 131 27.02 34.09 -39.99
N ALA A 132 26.41 34.30 -38.82
CA ALA A 132 26.79 35.38 -37.92
C ALA A 132 28.24 35.25 -37.44
N LYS A 133 28.73 34.02 -37.23
CA LYS A 133 30.13 33.74 -36.90
C LYS A 133 31.07 34.16 -38.02
N ARG A 134 30.77 33.73 -39.25
CA ARG A 134 31.57 34.13 -40.43
C ARG A 134 31.57 35.64 -40.62
N ALA A 135 30.46 36.33 -40.31
CA ALA A 135 30.41 37.79 -40.32
C ALA A 135 31.30 38.41 -39.24
N LEU A 136 31.26 37.89 -38.01
CA LEU A 136 32.11 38.32 -36.90
C LEU A 136 33.59 38.14 -37.23
N ASP A 137 33.98 36.97 -37.72
CA ASP A 137 35.36 36.66 -38.11
C ASP A 137 35.86 37.63 -39.20
N ARG A 138 35.00 38.00 -40.16
CA ARG A 138 35.32 39.02 -41.18
C ARG A 138 35.55 40.39 -40.55
N GLN A 139 34.65 40.84 -39.67
CA GLN A 139 34.78 42.15 -39.02
C GLN A 139 35.98 42.22 -38.07
N GLN A 140 36.30 41.13 -37.38
CA GLN A 140 37.47 41.06 -36.51
C GLN A 140 38.77 41.32 -37.30
N ARG A 141 38.94 40.67 -38.46
CA ARG A 141 40.11 40.92 -39.33
C ARG A 141 40.18 42.35 -39.84
N LEU A 142 39.04 43.01 -40.06
CA LEU A 142 39.00 44.42 -40.47
C LEU A 142 39.31 45.37 -39.32
N LYS A 143 38.89 45.04 -38.10
CA LYS A 143 39.20 45.79 -36.87
C LYS A 143 40.69 45.76 -36.57
N GLU A 144 41.33 44.60 -36.69
CA GLU A 144 42.78 44.42 -36.53
C GLU A 144 43.59 45.27 -37.54
N ARG A 145 43.00 45.57 -38.70
CA ARG A 145 43.56 46.45 -39.73
C ARG A 145 43.15 47.93 -39.55
N GLY A 146 42.50 48.29 -38.44
CA GLY A 146 42.02 49.65 -38.17
C GLY A 146 40.94 50.16 -39.13
N SER A 147 40.26 49.27 -39.85
CA SER A 147 39.39 49.63 -40.98
C SER A 147 37.90 49.77 -40.63
N ILE A 148 37.51 49.56 -39.36
CA ILE A 148 36.11 49.68 -38.89
C ILE A 148 36.03 50.33 -37.51
N SER A 149 34.88 50.91 -37.19
CA SER A 149 34.61 51.47 -35.86
C SER A 149 34.32 50.37 -34.83
N GLN A 150 34.55 50.69 -33.55
CA GLN A 150 34.21 49.82 -32.42
C GLN A 150 32.71 49.48 -32.41
N ALA A 151 31.83 50.47 -32.65
CA ALA A 151 30.39 50.28 -32.68
C ALA A 151 29.95 49.27 -33.77
N SER A 152 30.55 49.33 -34.97
CA SER A 152 30.25 48.37 -36.04
C SER A 152 30.68 46.95 -35.68
N PHE A 153 31.80 46.79 -34.98
CA PHE A 153 32.25 45.48 -34.50
C PHE A 153 31.31 44.93 -33.42
N GLU A 154 30.98 45.74 -32.41
CA GLU A 154 30.06 45.36 -31.32
C GLU A 154 28.69 44.95 -31.84
N GLN A 155 28.18 45.60 -32.89
CA GLN A 155 26.91 45.23 -33.51
C GLN A 155 26.92 43.80 -34.07
N VAL A 156 28.01 43.41 -34.74
CA VAL A 156 28.15 42.05 -35.30
C VAL A 156 28.44 41.03 -34.20
N GLU A 157 29.20 41.41 -33.18
CA GLU A 157 29.41 40.57 -31.99
C GLU A 157 28.09 40.27 -31.27
N ASN A 158 27.24 41.29 -31.06
CA ASN A 158 25.93 41.14 -30.48
C ASN A 158 25.00 40.28 -31.34
N SER A 159 25.08 40.42 -32.67
CA SER A 159 24.33 39.57 -33.61
C SER A 159 24.76 38.09 -33.51
N TYR A 160 26.07 37.82 -33.41
CA TYR A 160 26.58 36.47 -33.18
C TYR A 160 26.11 35.90 -31.84
N LYS A 161 26.20 36.68 -30.75
CA LYS A 161 25.71 36.27 -29.42
C LYS A 161 24.21 35.99 -29.43
N ALA A 162 23.42 36.79 -30.12
CA ALA A 162 21.99 36.57 -30.28
C ALA A 162 21.69 35.27 -31.06
N ALA A 163 22.42 35.01 -32.15
CA ALA A 163 22.28 33.77 -32.91
C ALA A 163 22.72 32.54 -32.11
N GLU A 164 23.78 32.64 -31.30
CA GLU A 164 24.19 31.58 -30.39
C GLU A 164 23.11 31.26 -29.35
N ASN A 165 22.47 32.29 -28.77
CA ASN A 165 21.34 32.09 -27.88
C ASN A 165 20.14 31.45 -28.59
N GLY A 166 19.94 31.77 -29.87
CA GLY A 166 18.94 31.10 -30.73
C GLY A 166 19.19 29.59 -30.86
N VAL A 167 20.44 29.16 -30.98
CA VAL A 167 20.80 27.73 -30.96
C VAL A 167 20.44 27.09 -29.63
N LYS A 168 20.85 27.69 -28.50
CA LYS A 168 20.53 27.19 -27.15
C LYS A 168 19.02 27.05 -26.94
N GLN A 169 18.24 28.02 -27.39
CA GLN A 169 16.77 27.96 -27.32
C GLN A 169 16.19 26.80 -28.15
N ALA A 170 16.74 26.56 -29.34
CA ALA A 170 16.29 25.46 -30.19
C ALA A 170 16.69 24.08 -29.63
N GLU A 171 17.84 23.97 -28.96
CA GLU A 171 18.25 22.75 -28.24
C GLU A 171 17.30 22.41 -27.10
N VAL A 172 16.89 23.41 -26.31
CA VAL A 172 15.86 23.25 -25.27
C VAL A 172 14.54 22.79 -25.88
N SER A 173 14.15 23.37 -27.02
CA SER A 173 12.92 22.98 -27.73
C SER A 173 12.95 21.51 -28.20
N VAL A 174 14.09 21.03 -28.70
CA VAL A 174 14.29 19.61 -29.05
C VAL A 174 14.18 18.72 -27.81
N SER A 175 14.77 19.15 -26.69
CA SER A 175 14.75 18.40 -25.43
C SER A 175 13.34 18.29 -24.86
N LEU A 176 12.56 19.39 -24.93
CA LEU A 176 11.14 19.41 -24.54
C LEU A 176 10.30 18.47 -25.41
N ALA A 177 10.48 18.51 -26.73
CA ALA A 177 9.75 17.61 -27.65
C ALA A 177 10.08 16.12 -27.40
N LYS A 178 11.35 15.80 -27.09
CA LYS A 178 11.76 14.45 -26.68
C LYS A 178 11.09 14.04 -25.37
N ARG A 179 11.06 14.94 -24.38
CA ARG A 179 10.43 14.67 -23.09
C ARG A 179 8.94 14.38 -23.24
N GLN A 180 8.23 15.16 -24.05
CA GLN A 180 6.81 14.92 -24.33
C GLN A 180 6.55 13.53 -24.95
N THR A 181 7.46 13.07 -25.81
CA THR A 181 7.36 11.72 -26.40
C THR A 181 7.66 10.64 -25.36
N PHE A 182 8.63 10.87 -24.48
CA PHE A 182 8.92 9.96 -23.36
C PHE A 182 7.73 9.87 -22.39
N ASP A 183 7.08 10.99 -22.08
CA ASP A 183 5.89 11.02 -21.22
C ASP A 183 4.67 10.35 -21.88
N SER A 184 4.71 10.08 -23.19
CA SER A 184 3.72 9.23 -23.87
C SER A 184 3.93 7.73 -23.61
N SER A 185 5.05 7.34 -22.99
CA SER A 185 5.35 5.97 -22.57
C SER A 185 5.36 5.87 -21.05
N VAL A 186 4.67 4.89 -20.50
CA VAL A 186 4.55 4.68 -19.06
C VAL A 186 5.31 3.41 -18.68
N VAL A 187 6.17 3.56 -17.67
CA VAL A 187 7.04 2.50 -17.13
C VAL A 187 6.69 2.23 -15.67
N ALA A 188 7.05 1.05 -15.17
CA ALA A 188 6.81 0.67 -13.78
C ALA A 188 7.66 1.51 -12.80
N PRO A 189 7.04 2.10 -11.75
CA PRO A 189 7.75 2.89 -10.75
C PRO A 189 8.57 2.05 -9.75
N PHE A 190 8.18 0.80 -9.52
CA PHE A 190 8.82 -0.16 -8.61
C PHE A 190 8.58 -1.60 -9.10
N ASP A 191 9.25 -2.58 -8.47
CA ASP A 191 9.08 -4.00 -8.77
C ASP A 191 7.77 -4.53 -8.19
N GLY A 192 6.98 -5.26 -8.97
CA GLY A 192 5.69 -5.74 -8.47
C GLY A 192 4.92 -6.59 -9.46
N ILE A 193 3.65 -6.81 -9.15
CA ILE A 193 2.70 -7.60 -9.95
C ILE A 193 1.55 -6.69 -10.40
N ILE A 194 1.18 -6.80 -11.66
CA ILE A 194 0.00 -6.13 -12.21
C ILE A 194 -1.24 -6.86 -11.70
N THR A 195 -2.04 -6.22 -10.87
CA THR A 195 -3.22 -6.85 -10.26
C THR A 195 -4.50 -6.61 -11.04
N GLN A 196 -4.60 -5.49 -11.74
CA GLN A 196 -5.77 -5.14 -12.53
C GLN A 196 -5.38 -4.36 -13.79
N LYS A 197 -6.07 -4.66 -14.89
CA LYS A 197 -6.03 -3.95 -16.17
C LYS A 197 -7.41 -3.36 -16.44
N LEU A 198 -7.57 -2.08 -16.08
CA LEU A 198 -8.85 -1.37 -16.15
C LEU A 198 -9.17 -0.81 -17.54
N LYS A 199 -8.16 -0.76 -18.42
CA LYS A 199 -8.24 -0.15 -19.74
C LYS A 199 -7.57 -0.99 -20.81
N THR A 200 -8.12 -0.90 -22.02
CA THR A 200 -7.69 -1.67 -23.18
C THR A 200 -7.07 -0.79 -24.26
N VAL A 201 -6.35 -1.43 -25.19
CA VAL A 201 -5.77 -0.73 -26.35
C VAL A 201 -6.88 -0.10 -27.19
N GLY A 202 -6.70 1.16 -27.59
CA GLY A 202 -7.70 1.93 -28.33
C GLY A 202 -8.60 2.80 -27.46
N GLU A 203 -8.60 2.63 -26.13
CA GLU A 203 -9.32 3.53 -25.23
C GLU A 203 -8.59 4.88 -25.06
N THR A 204 -9.38 5.94 -24.89
CA THR A 204 -8.88 7.28 -24.58
C THR A 204 -8.74 7.44 -23.07
N VAL A 205 -7.59 7.95 -22.64
CA VAL A 205 -7.26 8.22 -21.25
C VAL A 205 -6.92 9.69 -21.06
N THR A 206 -7.30 10.23 -19.90
CA THR A 206 -7.11 11.64 -19.56
C THR A 206 -6.31 11.79 -18.28
N MET A 207 -5.57 12.90 -18.16
CA MET A 207 -4.88 13.25 -16.92
C MET A 207 -5.80 13.90 -15.87
N MET A 208 -6.87 14.57 -16.31
CA MET A 208 -7.78 15.30 -15.44
C MET A 208 -9.24 15.05 -15.89
N PRO A 209 -10.05 14.29 -15.13
CA PRO A 209 -9.65 13.51 -13.95
C PRO A 209 -8.64 12.39 -14.32
N PRO A 210 -7.77 11.97 -13.38
CA PRO A 210 -6.78 10.94 -13.63
C PRO A 210 -7.46 9.61 -13.94
N THR A 211 -7.19 9.06 -15.12
CA THR A 211 -7.69 7.73 -15.51
C THR A 211 -6.68 6.66 -15.09
N THR A 212 -7.11 5.69 -14.30
CA THR A 212 -6.27 4.52 -13.97
C THR A 212 -6.34 3.49 -15.09
N VAL A 213 -5.18 3.07 -15.59
CA VAL A 213 -5.04 2.08 -16.66
C VAL A 213 -4.69 0.71 -16.08
N LEU A 214 -3.71 0.69 -15.18
CA LEU A 214 -3.21 -0.53 -14.52
C LEU A 214 -3.12 -0.29 -13.02
N VAL A 215 -3.21 -1.36 -12.22
CA VAL A 215 -2.88 -1.34 -10.79
C VAL A 215 -1.66 -2.22 -10.58
N LEU A 216 -0.61 -1.65 -10.01
CA LEU A 216 0.65 -2.32 -9.70
C LEU A 216 0.80 -2.43 -8.19
N GLN A 217 1.10 -3.63 -7.69
CA GLN A 217 1.33 -3.86 -6.26
C GLN A 217 2.65 -4.58 -6.02
N ASP A 218 3.35 -4.17 -4.97
CA ASP A 218 4.55 -4.87 -4.49
C ASP A 218 4.14 -5.89 -3.43
N HIS A 219 4.42 -7.17 -3.71
CA HIS A 219 4.10 -8.31 -2.83
C HIS A 219 5.34 -8.89 -2.15
N SER A 220 6.52 -8.30 -2.32
CA SER A 220 7.78 -8.79 -1.75
C SER A 220 7.79 -8.75 -0.22
N THR A 221 7.21 -7.69 0.32
CA THR A 221 6.94 -7.47 1.74
C THR A 221 5.47 -7.11 1.86
N LEU A 222 4.83 -7.59 2.92
CA LEU A 222 3.43 -7.31 3.20
C LEU A 222 3.31 -6.53 4.50
N GLU A 223 2.33 -5.66 4.55
CA GLU A 223 1.96 -4.86 5.71
C GLU A 223 0.75 -5.52 6.37
N LEU A 224 0.93 -5.99 7.60
CA LEU A 224 -0.13 -6.54 8.43
C LEU A 224 -0.69 -5.43 9.28
N ARG A 225 -2.00 -5.18 9.16
CA ARG A 225 -2.72 -4.24 10.01
C ARG A 225 -3.69 -5.01 10.88
N VAL A 226 -3.46 -4.99 12.18
CA VAL A 226 -4.26 -5.76 13.14
C VAL A 226 -4.77 -4.82 14.21
N ASP A 227 -6.07 -4.93 14.50
CA ASP A 227 -6.72 -4.17 15.55
C ASP A 227 -6.62 -4.95 16.87
N VAL A 228 -5.89 -4.39 17.84
CA VAL A 228 -5.67 -5.03 19.14
C VAL A 228 -6.28 -4.15 20.26
N PRO A 229 -6.92 -4.71 21.29
CA PRO A 229 -7.47 -3.94 22.40
C PRO A 229 -6.42 -3.06 23.08
N GLU A 230 -6.85 -1.89 23.59
CA GLU A 230 -5.99 -0.93 24.31
C GLU A 230 -5.21 -1.59 25.48
N ALA A 231 -5.77 -2.62 26.11
CA ALA A 231 -5.13 -3.36 27.19
C ALA A 231 -3.76 -3.98 26.80
N ALA A 232 -3.60 -4.35 25.53
CA ALA A 232 -2.37 -4.95 25.01
C ALA A 232 -1.27 -3.92 24.68
N LEU A 233 -1.57 -2.61 24.73
CA LEU A 233 -0.56 -1.57 24.46
C LEU A 233 0.65 -1.63 25.39
N ARG A 234 0.48 -2.18 26.60
CA ARG A 234 1.57 -2.34 27.57
C ARG A 234 2.65 -3.32 27.13
N THR A 235 2.33 -4.26 26.25
CA THR A 235 3.23 -5.33 25.80
C THR A 235 3.62 -5.21 24.33
N LEU A 236 3.04 -4.25 23.61
CA LEU A 236 3.23 -4.00 22.19
C LEU A 236 4.19 -2.83 21.98
N GLU A 237 5.45 -3.14 21.68
CA GLU A 237 6.47 -2.17 21.32
C GLU A 237 6.97 -2.39 19.89
N ALA A 238 7.39 -1.31 19.23
CA ALA A 238 8.04 -1.38 17.93
C ALA A 238 9.33 -2.21 18.02
N GLY A 239 9.56 -3.07 17.03
CA GLY A 239 10.69 -4.00 16.98
C GLY A 239 10.40 -5.39 17.58
N LYS A 240 9.27 -5.57 18.26
CA LYS A 240 8.88 -6.90 18.77
C LYS A 240 8.47 -7.82 17.63
N THR A 241 8.85 -9.09 17.74
CA THR A 241 8.44 -10.15 16.81
C THR A 241 7.15 -10.78 17.31
N ILE A 242 6.17 -10.89 16.42
CA ILE A 242 4.88 -11.55 16.65
C ILE A 242 4.73 -12.72 15.69
N VAL A 243 3.98 -13.74 16.09
CA VAL A 243 3.61 -14.84 15.20
C VAL A 243 2.27 -14.50 14.55
N ALA A 244 2.29 -14.39 13.23
CA ALA A 244 1.13 -14.14 12.40
C ALA A 244 0.68 -15.45 11.76
N ASP A 245 -0.52 -15.89 12.12
CA ASP A 245 -1.16 -17.09 11.59
C ASP A 245 -2.03 -16.73 10.38
N PHE A 246 -1.94 -17.51 9.32
CA PHE A 246 -2.73 -17.33 8.09
C PHE A 246 -3.65 -18.55 7.89
N PRO A 247 -4.87 -18.56 8.48
CA PRO A 247 -5.76 -19.72 8.46
C PRO A 247 -6.09 -20.22 7.06
N ALA A 248 -6.16 -19.31 6.07
CA ALA A 248 -6.50 -19.64 4.69
C ALA A 248 -5.48 -20.57 4.00
N ILE A 249 -4.23 -20.56 4.45
CA ILE A 249 -3.12 -21.34 3.88
C ILE A 249 -2.46 -22.26 4.91
N GLY A 250 -2.89 -22.19 6.18
CA GLY A 250 -2.40 -23.05 7.26
C GLY A 250 -0.92 -22.84 7.61
N ILE A 251 -0.38 -21.64 7.38
CA ILE A 251 1.01 -21.31 7.72
C ILE A 251 1.07 -20.22 8.79
N SER A 252 2.08 -20.30 9.63
CA SER A 252 2.43 -19.28 10.62
C SER A 252 3.76 -18.66 10.23
N ARG A 253 3.89 -17.35 10.37
CA ARG A 253 5.12 -16.62 10.04
C ARG A 253 5.41 -15.56 11.09
N SER A 254 6.69 -15.39 11.41
CA SER A 254 7.14 -14.28 12.25
C SER A 254 7.04 -12.97 11.48
N ALA A 255 6.35 -11.99 12.05
CA ALA A 255 6.28 -10.62 11.58
C ALA A 255 6.89 -9.69 12.63
N VAL A 256 7.50 -8.59 12.19
CA VAL A 256 8.09 -7.61 13.10
C VAL A 256 7.19 -6.39 13.15
N ILE A 257 6.80 -5.96 14.35
CA ILE A 257 6.04 -4.73 14.55
C ILE A 257 6.93 -3.55 14.14
N GLU A 258 6.53 -2.82 13.10
CA GLU A 258 7.24 -1.61 12.69
C GLU A 258 6.77 -0.42 13.53
N ARG A 259 5.45 -0.28 13.69
CA ARG A 259 4.85 0.81 14.44
C ARG A 259 3.51 0.42 15.04
N VAL A 260 3.23 1.00 16.20
CA VAL A 260 1.90 1.00 16.81
C VAL A 260 1.28 2.36 16.51
N MET A 261 0.06 2.41 15.98
CA MET A 261 -0.57 3.69 15.67
C MET A 261 -0.83 4.48 16.96
N PRO A 262 -0.56 5.80 16.99
CA PRO A 262 -0.76 6.62 18.18
C PRO A 262 -2.24 6.96 18.44
N THR A 263 -3.14 6.48 17.58
CA THR A 263 -4.57 6.77 17.63
C THR A 263 -5.33 5.51 18.05
N VAL A 264 -6.19 5.66 19.07
CA VAL A 264 -7.14 4.64 19.49
C VAL A 264 -8.48 4.92 18.80
N ASP A 265 -9.14 3.90 18.26
CA ASP A 265 -10.51 4.05 17.79
C ASP A 265 -11.45 4.13 19.02
N PRO A 266 -12.18 5.25 19.23
CA PRO A 266 -13.02 5.43 20.41
C PRO A 266 -14.27 4.55 20.41
N VAL A 267 -14.67 3.98 19.26
CA VAL A 267 -15.83 3.11 19.12
C VAL A 267 -15.47 1.68 19.51
N THR A 268 -14.37 1.15 18.98
CA THR A 268 -13.94 -0.24 19.21
C THR A 268 -12.96 -0.39 20.38
N ARG A 269 -12.37 0.72 20.87
CA ARG A 269 -11.29 0.74 21.88
C ARG A 269 -10.09 -0.13 21.47
N THR A 270 -9.81 -0.16 20.18
CA THR A 270 -8.67 -0.89 19.60
C THR A 270 -7.61 0.09 19.09
N VAL A 271 -6.38 -0.41 19.03
CA VAL A 271 -5.25 0.25 18.39
C VAL A 271 -4.78 -0.60 17.23
N GLU A 272 -4.58 0.05 16.09
CA GLU A 272 -4.04 -0.57 14.89
C GLU A 272 -2.52 -0.74 15.05
N ILE A 273 -2.04 -1.98 15.02
CA ILE A 273 -0.62 -2.28 14.90
C ILE A 273 -0.25 -2.53 13.44
N VAL A 274 0.90 -2.01 13.03
CA VAL A 274 1.46 -2.23 11.70
C VAL A 274 2.71 -3.08 11.84
N ALA A 275 2.67 -4.28 11.28
CA ALA A 275 3.80 -5.20 11.25
C ALA A 275 4.19 -5.55 9.81
N HIS A 276 5.47 -5.79 9.58
CA HIS A 276 5.98 -6.22 8.29
C HIS A 276 6.32 -7.71 8.29
N ILE A 277 5.98 -8.37 7.19
CA ILE A 277 6.30 -9.77 6.93
C ILE A 277 6.92 -9.91 5.54
N SER A 278 8.02 -10.66 5.47
CA SER A 278 8.68 -10.97 4.20
C SER A 278 7.96 -12.13 3.50
N ASN A 279 7.64 -11.98 2.21
CA ASN A 279 6.87 -12.93 1.42
C ASN A 279 7.71 -13.45 0.23
N LYS A 280 8.88 -14.02 0.53
CA LYS A 280 9.82 -14.52 -0.50
C LYS A 280 9.29 -15.71 -1.30
N ASP A 281 8.40 -16.47 -0.67
CA ASP A 281 7.71 -17.65 -1.20
C ASP A 281 6.46 -17.28 -2.02
N ALA A 282 6.02 -16.02 -2.00
CA ALA A 282 4.83 -15.52 -2.70
C ALA A 282 3.54 -16.30 -2.41
N LEU A 283 3.47 -16.97 -1.25
CA LEU A 283 2.31 -17.75 -0.82
C LEU A 283 1.23 -16.86 -0.21
N ILE A 284 1.65 -15.81 0.49
CA ILE A 284 0.74 -14.87 1.14
C ILE A 284 0.30 -13.84 0.11
N LYS A 285 -1.01 -13.70 -0.10
CA LYS A 285 -1.58 -12.71 -1.02
C LYS A 285 -2.15 -11.55 -0.23
N PRO A 286 -1.97 -10.29 -0.69
CA PRO A 286 -2.69 -9.18 -0.13
C PRO A 286 -4.21 -9.40 -0.19
N GLY A 287 -4.92 -8.93 0.84
CA GLY A 287 -6.35 -9.15 1.04
C GLY A 287 -6.69 -10.41 1.86
N MET A 288 -5.71 -11.25 2.19
CA MET A 288 -5.92 -12.33 3.17
C MET A 288 -6.16 -11.75 4.58
N TYR A 289 -6.85 -12.53 5.41
CA TYR A 289 -6.94 -12.29 6.84
C TYR A 289 -5.73 -12.90 7.54
N VAL A 290 -5.30 -12.24 8.61
CA VAL A 290 -4.24 -12.72 9.49
C VAL A 290 -4.79 -12.77 10.92
N GLU A 291 -4.42 -13.80 11.66
CA GLU A 291 -4.71 -13.92 13.09
C GLU A 291 -3.41 -13.75 13.87
N ILE A 292 -3.45 -13.00 14.96
CA ILE A 292 -2.35 -12.93 15.92
C ILE A 292 -2.87 -13.45 17.26
N SER A 293 -2.18 -14.43 17.83
CA SER A 293 -2.48 -14.97 19.16
C SER A 293 -1.92 -14.06 20.26
N SER A 294 -2.68 -13.89 21.34
CA SER A 294 -2.29 -13.06 22.48
C SER A 294 -1.05 -13.58 23.22
N ASP A 295 -0.80 -14.88 23.16
CA ASP A 295 0.42 -15.52 23.65
C ASP A 295 1.69 -15.01 22.97
N ALA A 296 1.58 -14.52 21.73
CA ALA A 296 2.69 -13.88 21.01
C ALA A 296 3.09 -12.54 21.66
N PHE A 297 2.22 -11.94 22.48
CA PHE A 297 2.52 -10.71 23.22
C PHE A 297 3.15 -10.98 24.59
N GLU A 298 3.07 -12.19 25.13
CA GLU A 298 3.46 -12.47 26.52
C GLU A 298 4.71 -13.34 26.69
N ARG A 299 5.22 -14.04 25.66
CA ARG A 299 6.46 -14.83 25.79
C ARG A 299 7.69 -14.14 25.20
N PRO A 300 8.65 -13.68 26.03
CA PRO A 300 10.05 -13.85 25.70
C PRO A 300 10.30 -15.36 25.54
N GLN A 301 10.97 -15.71 24.46
CA GLN A 301 11.41 -17.04 24.10
C GLN A 301 12.05 -17.76 25.31
N ALA A 302 11.27 -18.56 26.05
CA ALA A 302 11.80 -19.58 26.92
C ALA A 302 11.98 -20.82 26.06
N ALA A 303 13.26 -21.18 25.87
CA ALA A 303 13.66 -22.39 25.20
C ALA A 303 12.85 -23.59 25.69
N THR A 304 12.45 -24.44 24.74
CA THR A 304 12.00 -25.80 24.99
C THR A 304 13.16 -26.62 25.54
N GLU A 305 13.43 -26.48 26.83
CA GLU A 305 14.30 -27.37 27.61
C GLU A 305 13.71 -27.49 29.02
N ASP A 306 12.55 -28.13 29.16
CA ASP A 306 12.36 -29.14 30.21
C ASP A 306 11.05 -29.91 30.00
N ALA A 307 11.14 -31.05 29.33
CA ALA A 307 10.11 -32.09 29.36
C ALA A 307 10.76 -33.47 29.52
N ALA A 308 11.87 -33.54 30.27
CA ALA A 308 12.58 -34.78 30.54
C ALA A 308 13.20 -34.82 31.95
N ALA A 309 12.48 -34.38 32.98
CA ALA A 309 12.83 -34.70 34.36
C ALA A 309 11.62 -34.60 35.31
N ALA A 310 10.61 -35.45 35.12
CA ALA A 310 9.62 -35.74 36.17
C ALA A 310 10.06 -37.00 36.95
N GLY A 311 10.90 -36.78 37.95
CA GLY A 311 11.00 -37.59 39.17
C GLY A 311 10.92 -36.57 40.34
N ASP A 312 10.32 -36.83 41.48
CA ASP A 312 10.16 -38.11 42.17
C ASP A 312 9.12 -37.93 43.30
N ASP A 313 8.86 -39.01 44.03
CA ASP A 313 8.43 -39.07 45.45
C ASP A 313 7.13 -39.86 45.70
N ASN A 314 7.32 -41.16 45.97
CA ASN A 314 6.49 -41.87 46.92
C ASN A 314 7.40 -42.76 47.80
N PRO A 315 7.37 -42.65 49.14
CA PRO A 315 8.34 -43.32 49.98
C PRO A 315 7.86 -44.71 50.47
N ASP A 316 8.88 -45.52 50.76
CA ASP A 316 8.95 -46.62 51.72
C ASP A 316 8.53 -48.03 51.25
N LEU A 317 9.53 -48.92 51.09
CA LEU A 317 9.77 -50.05 52.01
C LEU A 317 10.79 -51.08 51.46
N SER A 318 11.90 -51.22 52.21
CA SER A 318 12.66 -52.46 52.52
C SER A 318 13.59 -53.18 51.51
N LEU A 319 14.84 -53.36 52.00
CA LEU A 319 15.77 -54.51 51.91
C LEU A 319 16.87 -54.54 50.81
N LYS A 320 18.07 -54.06 51.20
CA LYS A 320 19.42 -54.72 51.23
C LYS A 320 19.79 -55.81 50.18
N PRO A 321 21.11 -56.11 49.96
CA PRO A 321 22.24 -55.25 49.56
C PRO A 321 23.13 -55.93 48.49
N GLY A 322 24.04 -55.22 47.82
CA GLY A 322 25.16 -55.92 47.17
C GLY A 322 25.95 -55.19 46.10
N ALA A 323 27.24 -55.07 46.38
CA ALA A 323 28.36 -55.03 45.44
C ALA A 323 28.80 -53.67 44.83
N LEU A 324 29.83 -53.13 45.47
CA LEU A 324 31.16 -52.80 44.90
C LEU A 324 31.18 -51.72 43.79
N ALA A 325 31.56 -50.47 44.09
CA ALA A 325 32.91 -49.98 44.39
C ALA A 325 33.80 -49.71 43.16
N LYS A 326 34.42 -48.52 43.20
CA LYS A 326 35.58 -48.00 42.43
C LYS A 326 35.32 -47.64 40.96
N ALA A 327 35.92 -46.58 40.41
CA ALA A 327 36.78 -45.51 40.90
C ALA A 327 37.10 -44.62 39.68
N ALA A 328 37.31 -43.32 39.94
CA ALA A 328 38.40 -42.47 39.42
C ALA A 328 38.63 -42.37 37.91
N GLY A 329 39.03 -41.24 37.33
CA GLY A 329 39.43 -39.91 37.79
C GLY A 329 39.37 -39.00 36.55
N ASP A 330 39.25 -37.69 36.73
CA ASP A 330 40.37 -36.75 36.85
C ASP A 330 40.83 -36.19 35.49
N GLY A 331 41.00 -34.86 35.46
CA GLY A 331 41.78 -34.11 34.45
C GLY A 331 40.89 -33.26 33.54
N GLU A 332 40.55 -32.01 33.87
CA GLU A 332 41.37 -30.78 33.81
C GLU A 332 41.96 -30.44 32.43
N GLY A 333 41.81 -29.16 32.06
CA GLY A 333 42.51 -28.45 30.98
C GLY A 333 41.53 -27.78 30.02
N GLU A 334 41.25 -26.47 30.09
CA GLU A 334 42.12 -25.36 29.62
C GLU A 334 42.54 -25.58 28.14
N ASN A 335 42.51 -24.64 27.19
CA ASN A 335 42.42 -23.19 27.19
C ASN A 335 42.17 -22.72 25.74
N GLU A 336 41.70 -21.48 25.60
CA GLU A 336 41.88 -20.49 24.52
C GLU A 336 42.45 -20.93 23.14
N SER A 337 41.70 -20.65 22.07
CA SER A 337 42.02 -19.63 21.04
C SER A 337 40.82 -19.39 20.11
#